data_AF-A0A5J4QUY0-F1
#
_entry.id   AF-A0A5J4QUY0-F1
#
_cell.length_a   1.000
_cell.length_b   1.000
_cell.length_c   1.000
_cell.angle_alpha   90.00
_cell.angle_beta   90.00
_cell.angle_gamma   90.00
#
_symmetry.space_group_name_H-M   'P 1'
#
loop_
_entity.id
_entity.type
_entity.pdbx_description
1 polymer ?
#
loop_
_entity_poly.entity_id
_entity_poly.type
_entity_poly.pdbx_seq_one_letter_code
_entity_poly.pdbx_strand_id
1 'polypeptide(L)'
;MLAKISSGKSVFGVLAYNKIKVDDDHATVLYSQKMFDSPDGKFSISDCMDSFYPYLAVNNKTEKVVFHASLNPDTKDKLSDEQLSEIAKTYMEKLGYGNQPYIVFKHSDIKREHLHIVSLRIDETGKKINDSYEVARSMKICKELEQEFNLIPLKRGQRENEVPTKKIDYKAGDIKHQVGNVAKSVMNHFYFQSFGEYRILLEQFNVTAEEVKGKHNSILFL
;
A
#
# COMPACT_ATOMS: atom_id res chain seq x y z
N MET A 1 9.63 7.66 7.57
CA MET A 1 8.35 7.32 6.90
C MET A 1 8.47 7.25 5.36
N LEU A 2 7.97 6.16 4.76
CA LEU A 2 7.88 5.97 3.31
C LEU A 2 6.42 6.07 2.84
N ALA A 3 6.15 6.85 1.80
CA ALA A 3 4.86 6.86 1.11
C ALA A 3 4.94 6.16 -0.24
N LYS A 4 3.91 5.36 -0.56
CA LYS A 4 3.69 4.80 -1.88
C LYS A 4 2.32 5.21 -2.39
N ILE A 5 2.28 5.94 -3.50
CA ILE A 5 1.05 6.29 -4.19
C ILE A 5 0.81 5.32 -5.34
N SER A 6 -0.43 4.88 -5.49
CA SER A 6 -0.93 4.07 -6.58
C SER A 6 -2.22 4.64 -7.13
N SER A 7 -2.56 4.26 -8.35
CA SER A 7 -3.79 4.70 -8.99
C SER A 7 -4.38 3.57 -9.83
N GLY A 8 -5.70 3.46 -9.79
CA GLY A 8 -6.46 2.40 -10.42
C GLY A 8 -7.79 2.91 -10.99
N LYS A 9 -8.49 2.02 -11.69
CA LYS A 9 -9.79 2.33 -12.33
C LYS A 9 -10.99 2.08 -11.42
N SER A 10 -10.89 1.12 -10.50
CA SER A 10 -12.02 0.69 -9.66
C SER A 10 -11.80 1.04 -8.20
N VAL A 11 -12.64 1.95 -7.68
CA VAL A 11 -12.68 2.31 -6.25
C VAL A 11 -13.19 1.10 -5.44
N PHE A 12 -14.23 0.43 -5.94
CA PHE A 12 -14.81 -0.75 -5.33
C PHE A 12 -13.77 -1.83 -5.03
N GLY A 13 -12.88 -2.12 -5.99
CA GLY A 13 -11.84 -3.14 -5.79
C GLY A 13 -10.87 -2.81 -4.64
N VAL A 14 -10.53 -1.53 -4.47
CA VAL A 14 -9.67 -1.08 -3.37
C VAL A 14 -10.41 -1.13 -2.04
N LEU A 15 -11.68 -0.72 -2.00
CA LEU A 15 -12.51 -0.80 -0.80
C LEU A 15 -12.77 -2.24 -0.37
N ALA A 16 -13.09 -3.14 -1.32
CA ALA A 16 -13.31 -4.55 -1.06
C ALA A 16 -12.07 -5.24 -0.49
N TYR A 17 -10.88 -4.92 -1.00
CA TYR A 17 -9.63 -5.42 -0.43
C TYR A 17 -9.44 -4.98 1.02
N ASN A 18 -9.70 -3.70 1.33
CA ASN A 18 -9.61 -3.20 2.70
C ASN A 18 -10.70 -3.80 3.60
N LYS A 19 -11.90 -4.08 3.07
CA LYS A 19 -12.98 -4.75 3.81
C LYS A 19 -12.57 -6.13 4.28
N ILE A 20 -11.95 -6.94 3.41
CA ILE A 20 -11.43 -8.27 3.78
C ILE A 20 -10.43 -8.13 4.94
N LYS A 21 -9.53 -7.14 4.88
CA LYS A 21 -8.56 -6.90 5.95
C LYS A 21 -9.21 -6.47 7.26
N VAL A 22 -10.27 -5.67 7.20
CA VAL A 22 -11.04 -5.28 8.38
C VAL A 22 -11.79 -6.48 8.97
N ASP A 23 -12.39 -7.31 8.13
CA ASP A 23 -13.15 -8.49 8.55
C ASP A 23 -12.26 -9.59 9.13
N ASP A 24 -11.01 -9.68 8.66
CA ASP A 24 -10.00 -10.61 9.17
C ASP A 24 -9.21 -10.07 10.39
N ASP A 25 -9.67 -8.98 11.03
CA ASP A 25 -9.00 -8.30 12.15
C ASP A 25 -7.54 -7.84 11.86
N HIS A 26 -7.22 -7.68 10.59
CA HIS A 26 -5.91 -7.25 10.08
C HIS A 26 -5.83 -5.75 9.79
N ALA A 27 -6.97 -5.05 9.85
CA ALA A 27 -7.07 -3.62 9.66
C ALA A 27 -8.22 -3.02 10.46
N THR A 28 -8.15 -1.73 10.74
CA THR A 28 -9.23 -0.95 11.35
C THR A 28 -9.44 0.33 10.54
N VAL A 29 -10.67 0.84 10.49
CA VAL A 29 -10.93 2.19 9.98
C VAL A 29 -10.54 3.17 11.08
N LEU A 30 -9.59 4.04 10.76
CA LEU A 30 -9.10 5.05 11.69
C LEU A 30 -10.05 6.25 11.71
N TYR A 31 -10.37 6.77 10.52
CA TYR A 31 -11.41 7.77 10.31
C TYR A 31 -11.78 7.88 8.82
N SER A 32 -12.86 8.60 8.56
CA SER A 32 -13.29 9.04 7.24
C SER A 32 -13.54 10.54 7.22
N GLN A 33 -13.31 11.17 6.07
CA GLN A 33 -13.57 12.59 5.86
C GLN A 33 -14.53 12.77 4.69
N LYS A 34 -15.58 13.59 4.88
CA LYS A 34 -16.64 13.86 3.90
C LYS A 34 -17.25 12.57 3.32
N MET A 35 -17.42 11.57 4.18
CA MET A 35 -18.08 10.31 3.85
C MET A 35 -19.35 10.20 4.70
N PHE A 36 -20.33 9.44 4.22
CA PHE A 36 -21.46 9.01 5.04
C PHE A 36 -20.97 8.10 6.16
N ASP A 37 -21.46 8.34 7.37
CA ASP A 37 -21.25 7.44 8.49
C ASP A 37 -22.29 6.33 8.46
N SER A 38 -21.86 5.11 8.77
CA SER A 38 -22.79 4.00 8.89
C SER A 38 -23.57 4.11 10.20
N PRO A 39 -24.89 3.83 10.22
CA PRO A 39 -25.71 3.94 11.42
C PRO A 39 -25.23 3.07 12.60
N ASP A 40 -24.54 1.97 12.30
CA ASP A 40 -23.97 1.04 13.30
C ASP A 40 -22.48 1.33 13.61
N GLY A 41 -21.93 2.40 13.03
CA GLY A 41 -20.53 2.79 13.16
C GLY A 41 -19.54 1.86 12.45
N LYS A 42 -20.00 0.90 11.65
CA LYS A 42 -19.12 -0.04 10.96
C LYS A 42 -18.73 0.44 9.57
N PHE A 43 -17.63 -0.11 9.08
CA PHE A 43 -17.18 0.13 7.72
C PHE A 43 -18.13 -0.51 6.69
N SER A 44 -18.76 0.34 5.87
CA SER A 44 -19.64 -0.06 4.76
C SER A 44 -19.05 0.38 3.42
N ILE A 45 -18.90 -0.59 2.49
CA ILE A 45 -18.51 -0.29 1.12
C ILE A 45 -19.58 0.56 0.43
N SER A 46 -20.87 0.32 0.73
CA SER A 46 -21.97 1.06 0.11
C SER A 46 -21.86 2.54 0.46
N ASP A 47 -21.73 2.86 1.75
CA ASP A 47 -21.67 4.23 2.25
C ASP A 47 -20.46 4.98 1.66
N CYS A 48 -19.34 4.27 1.49
CA CYS A 48 -18.18 4.81 0.81
C CYS A 48 -18.43 5.06 -0.69
N MET A 49 -19.07 4.11 -1.39
CA MET A 49 -19.41 4.26 -2.80
C MET A 49 -20.40 5.40 -3.02
N ASP A 50 -21.40 5.55 -2.15
CA ASP A 50 -22.38 6.62 -2.18
C ASP A 50 -21.72 7.99 -1.94
N SER A 51 -20.72 8.04 -1.08
CA SER A 51 -19.92 9.26 -0.84
C SER A 51 -19.04 9.63 -2.04
N PHE A 52 -18.52 8.63 -2.75
CA PHE A 52 -17.68 8.82 -3.94
C PHE A 52 -18.48 9.07 -5.22
N TYR A 53 -19.72 8.59 -5.29
CA TYR A 53 -20.53 8.62 -6.51
C TYR A 53 -20.72 10.03 -7.09
N PRO A 54 -21.00 11.10 -6.31
CA PRO A 54 -21.16 12.45 -6.85
C PRO A 54 -19.95 12.93 -7.65
N TYR A 55 -18.73 12.61 -7.19
CA TYR A 55 -17.47 12.96 -7.84
C TYR A 55 -17.21 12.13 -9.11
N LEU A 56 -17.58 10.84 -9.06
CA LEU A 56 -17.45 9.93 -10.21
C LEU A 56 -18.44 10.28 -11.32
N ALA A 57 -19.67 10.70 -10.96
CA ALA A 57 -20.72 11.05 -11.90
C ALA A 57 -20.38 12.29 -12.74
N VAL A 58 -19.63 13.24 -12.17
CA VAL A 58 -19.16 14.44 -12.87
C VAL A 58 -17.79 14.25 -13.56
N ASN A 59 -17.22 13.04 -13.53
CA ASN A 59 -15.91 12.78 -14.14
C ASN A 59 -15.90 13.07 -15.64
N ASN A 60 -15.04 13.98 -16.06
CA ASN A 60 -14.96 14.36 -17.47
C ASN A 60 -14.13 13.39 -18.32
N LYS A 61 -12.92 13.02 -17.85
CA LYS A 61 -11.90 12.34 -18.69
C LYS A 61 -10.92 11.44 -17.93
N THR A 62 -11.02 11.34 -16.61
CA THR A 62 -10.02 10.62 -15.82
C THR A 62 -10.31 9.12 -15.85
N GLU A 63 -9.44 8.31 -16.45
CA GLU A 63 -9.61 6.84 -16.45
C GLU A 63 -9.22 6.21 -15.11
N LYS A 64 -8.08 6.64 -14.54
CA LYS A 64 -7.58 6.14 -13.27
C LYS A 64 -8.05 7.06 -12.15
N VAL A 65 -9.31 6.87 -11.78
CA VAL A 65 -10.02 7.74 -10.83
C VAL A 65 -9.57 7.55 -9.39
N VAL A 66 -8.97 6.41 -9.05
CA VAL A 66 -8.60 6.10 -7.67
C VAL A 66 -7.28 6.78 -7.31
N PHE A 67 -7.28 7.46 -6.16
CA PHE A 67 -6.08 7.80 -5.41
C PHE A 67 -5.95 6.81 -4.24
N HIS A 68 -4.81 6.13 -4.16
CA HIS A 68 -4.53 5.25 -3.04
C HIS A 68 -3.09 5.46 -2.58
N ALA A 69 -2.92 5.90 -1.34
CA ALA A 69 -1.62 6.10 -0.72
C ALA A 69 -1.43 5.13 0.45
N SER A 70 -0.24 4.56 0.56
CA SER A 70 0.20 3.82 1.73
C SER A 70 1.30 4.62 2.44
N LEU A 71 1.09 4.99 3.70
CA LEU A 71 2.07 5.67 4.56
C LEU A 71 2.65 4.66 5.54
N ASN A 72 3.98 4.54 5.55
CA ASN A 72 4.70 3.50 6.27
C ASN A 72 5.72 4.17 7.20
N PRO A 73 5.35 4.46 8.46
CA PRO A 73 6.29 4.85 9.51
C PRO A 73 7.39 3.80 9.73
N ASP A 74 8.46 4.15 10.44
CA ASP A 74 9.45 3.16 10.84
C ASP A 74 8.83 2.19 11.86
N THR A 75 9.25 0.92 11.83
CA THR A 75 8.82 -0.09 12.82
C THR A 75 9.09 0.28 14.27
N LYS A 76 10.03 1.20 14.52
CA LYS A 76 10.39 1.67 15.87
C LYS A 76 9.59 2.90 16.29
N ASP A 77 8.90 3.57 15.36
CA ASP A 77 7.99 4.66 15.69
C ASP A 77 6.77 4.08 16.40
N LYS A 78 6.44 4.59 17.58
CA LYS A 78 5.22 4.23 18.32
C LYS A 78 4.26 5.39 18.25
N LEU A 79 3.25 5.27 17.40
CA LEU A 79 2.29 6.32 17.11
C LEU A 79 0.93 5.95 17.66
N SER A 80 0.27 6.89 18.35
CA SER A 80 -1.13 6.71 18.73
C SER A 80 -2.05 6.86 17.52
N ASP A 81 -3.30 6.40 17.66
CA ASP A 81 -4.32 6.54 16.62
C ASP A 81 -4.60 8.01 16.29
N GLU A 82 -4.51 8.91 17.28
CA GLU A 82 -4.61 10.35 17.08
C GLU A 82 -3.44 10.90 16.25
N GLN A 83 -2.21 10.48 16.54
CA GLN A 83 -1.04 10.89 15.77
C GLN A 83 -1.09 10.37 14.33
N LEU A 84 -1.48 9.11 14.15
CA LEU A 84 -1.68 8.53 12.82
C LEU A 84 -2.77 9.27 12.04
N SER A 85 -3.84 9.68 12.72
CA SER A 85 -4.94 10.43 12.10
C SER A 85 -4.48 11.79 11.60
N GLU A 86 -3.75 12.52 12.44
CA GLU A 86 -3.20 13.83 12.11
C GLU A 86 -2.16 13.73 10.98
N ILE A 87 -1.27 12.73 11.02
CA ILE A 87 -0.31 12.46 9.94
C ILE A 87 -1.03 12.27 8.60
N ALA A 88 -2.08 11.43 8.56
CA ALA A 88 -2.84 11.19 7.34
C ALA A 88 -3.55 12.46 6.85
N LYS A 89 -4.14 13.24 7.78
CA LYS A 89 -4.86 14.47 7.46
C LYS A 89 -3.92 15.53 6.88
N THR A 90 -2.82 15.83 7.59
CA THR A 90 -1.80 16.78 7.14
C THR A 90 -1.15 16.34 5.82
N TYR A 91 -0.96 15.03 5.62
CA TYR A 91 -0.50 14.49 4.34
C TYR A 91 -1.46 14.79 3.19
N MET A 92 -2.76 14.51 3.39
CA MET A 92 -3.80 14.75 2.38
C MET A 92 -3.97 16.24 2.08
N GLU A 93 -3.96 17.09 3.09
CA GLU A 93 -4.01 18.54 2.95
C GLU A 93 -2.83 19.07 2.12
N LYS A 94 -1.59 18.77 2.52
CA LYS A 94 -0.38 19.23 1.82
C LYS A 94 -0.27 18.68 0.40
N LEU A 95 -0.79 17.48 0.12
CA LEU A 95 -0.75 16.88 -1.22
C LEU A 95 -1.80 17.49 -2.18
N GLY A 96 -2.82 18.18 -1.64
CA GLY A 96 -3.90 18.81 -2.40
C GLY A 96 -5.21 18.02 -2.41
N TYR A 97 -5.33 17.00 -1.57
CA TYR A 97 -6.52 16.16 -1.41
C TYR A 97 -7.34 16.52 -0.16
N GLY A 98 -6.94 17.55 0.61
CA GLY A 98 -7.57 17.90 1.89
C GLY A 98 -9.07 18.25 1.81
N ASN A 99 -9.61 18.55 0.64
CA ASN A 99 -11.06 18.78 0.44
C ASN A 99 -11.80 17.56 -0.13
N GLN A 100 -11.11 16.46 -0.42
CA GLN A 100 -11.71 15.27 -1.01
C GLN A 100 -12.45 14.43 0.03
N PRO A 101 -13.42 13.62 -0.40
CA PRO A 101 -13.86 12.46 0.37
C PRO A 101 -12.71 11.47 0.43
N TYR A 102 -12.41 10.94 1.62
CA TYR A 102 -11.46 9.86 1.77
C TYR A 102 -11.69 9.05 3.05
N ILE A 103 -11.13 7.85 3.06
CA ILE A 103 -11.14 6.94 4.21
C ILE A 103 -9.72 6.47 4.50
N VAL A 104 -9.39 6.37 5.79
CA VAL A 104 -8.07 5.96 6.28
C VAL A 104 -8.20 4.65 7.05
N PHE A 105 -7.47 3.64 6.60
CA PHE A 105 -7.34 2.36 7.27
C PHE A 105 -5.97 2.28 7.96
N LYS A 106 -5.94 1.77 9.19
CA LYS A 106 -4.71 1.33 9.87
C LYS A 106 -4.58 -0.18 9.70
N HIS A 107 -3.54 -0.62 9.00
CA HIS A 107 -3.23 -2.04 8.78
C HIS A 107 -2.17 -2.50 9.78
N SER A 108 -2.35 -3.71 10.32
CA SER A 108 -1.46 -4.38 11.28
C SER A 108 -1.08 -5.81 10.82
N ASP A 109 -1.30 -6.12 9.54
CA ASP A 109 -1.10 -7.44 8.93
C ASP A 109 0.37 -7.82 8.69
N ILE A 110 1.28 -6.88 8.92
CA ILE A 110 2.73 -7.07 8.90
C ILE A 110 3.34 -6.52 10.19
N LYS A 111 4.63 -6.78 10.43
CA LYS A 111 5.35 -6.32 11.64
C LYS A 111 5.36 -4.80 11.88
N ARG A 112 4.83 -4.00 10.94
CA ARG A 112 4.74 -2.55 11.04
C ARG A 112 3.28 -2.12 10.86
N GLU A 113 2.81 -1.23 11.72
CA GLU A 113 1.57 -0.52 11.46
C GLU A 113 1.78 0.46 10.31
N HIS A 114 0.82 0.53 9.41
CA HIS A 114 0.87 1.43 8.27
C HIS A 114 -0.53 1.86 7.86
N LEU A 115 -0.61 3.02 7.23
CA LEU A 115 -1.88 3.61 6.83
C LEU A 115 -2.14 3.35 5.36
N HIS A 116 -3.39 3.07 5.04
CA HIS A 116 -3.94 3.03 3.69
C HIS A 116 -4.99 4.12 3.55
N ILE A 117 -4.75 5.09 2.68
CA ILE A 117 -5.65 6.21 2.41
C ILE A 117 -6.27 6.02 1.03
N VAL A 118 -7.59 5.95 0.97
CA VAL A 118 -8.35 5.75 -0.28
C VAL A 118 -9.19 7.00 -0.56
N SER A 119 -8.99 7.59 -1.73
CA SER A 119 -9.71 8.77 -2.21
C SER A 119 -9.86 8.74 -3.73
N LEU A 120 -10.34 9.83 -4.30
CA LEU A 120 -10.48 10.04 -5.73
C LEU A 120 -9.47 11.06 -6.24
N ARG A 121 -9.08 10.92 -7.50
CA ARG A 121 -8.26 11.89 -8.26
C ARG A 121 -9.10 12.97 -8.93
N ILE A 122 -10.39 13.03 -8.64
CA ILE A 122 -11.35 13.90 -9.30
C ILE A 122 -11.98 14.78 -8.23
N ASP A 123 -11.96 16.09 -8.44
CA ASP A 123 -12.61 17.03 -7.55
C ASP A 123 -14.13 17.11 -7.78
N GLU A 124 -14.82 17.88 -6.93
CA GLU A 124 -16.27 18.09 -7.00
C GLU A 124 -16.75 18.71 -8.32
N THR A 125 -15.85 19.28 -9.13
CA THR A 125 -16.15 19.84 -10.46
C THR A 125 -15.91 18.85 -11.60
N GLY A 126 -15.48 17.63 -11.28
CA GLY A 126 -15.15 16.62 -12.29
C GLY A 126 -13.78 16.78 -12.92
N LYS A 127 -12.94 17.68 -12.39
CA LYS A 127 -11.58 17.90 -12.88
C LYS A 127 -10.60 17.02 -12.15
N LYS A 128 -9.56 16.59 -12.87
CA LYS A 128 -8.48 15.81 -12.30
C LYS A 128 -7.67 16.70 -11.34
N ILE A 129 -7.47 16.24 -10.12
CA ILE A 129 -6.58 16.85 -9.15
C ILE A 129 -5.14 16.80 -9.70
N ASN A 130 -4.39 17.88 -9.50
CA ASN A 130 -3.04 18.02 -10.04
C ASN A 130 -2.10 16.92 -9.51
N ASP A 131 -1.68 16.01 -10.41
CA ASP A 131 -0.74 14.93 -10.10
C ASP A 131 0.69 15.22 -10.59
N SER A 132 0.97 16.46 -11.00
CA SER A 132 2.31 16.89 -11.39
C SER A 132 3.29 16.69 -10.24
N TYR A 133 4.36 15.96 -10.52
CA TYR A 133 5.42 15.63 -9.58
C TYR A 133 4.90 15.05 -8.24
N GLU A 134 3.73 14.38 -8.25
CA GLU A 134 3.03 13.95 -7.04
C GLU A 134 3.91 13.06 -6.15
N VAL A 135 4.69 12.16 -6.74
CA VAL A 135 5.64 11.31 -5.99
C VAL A 135 6.72 12.16 -5.29
N ALA A 136 7.27 13.17 -5.98
CA ALA A 136 8.29 14.04 -5.39
C ALA A 136 7.70 14.94 -4.30
N ARG A 137 6.49 15.49 -4.51
CA ARG A 137 5.74 16.25 -3.50
C ARG A 137 5.44 15.38 -2.27
N SER A 138 4.94 14.17 -2.49
CA SER A 138 4.69 13.18 -1.43
C SER A 138 5.95 12.87 -0.63
N MET A 139 7.11 12.68 -1.27
CA MET A 139 8.37 12.46 -0.56
C MET A 139 8.80 13.67 0.26
N LYS A 140 8.60 14.88 -0.25
CA LYS A 140 8.87 16.12 0.49
C LYS A 140 7.97 16.21 1.73
N ILE A 141 6.67 15.98 1.56
CA ILE A 141 5.69 16.00 2.65
C ILE A 141 6.05 14.95 3.72
N CYS A 142 6.46 13.74 3.32
CA CYS A 142 6.88 12.72 4.28
C CYS A 142 8.06 13.18 5.15
N LYS A 143 9.04 13.88 4.56
CA LYS A 143 10.18 14.43 5.32
C LYS A 143 9.76 15.54 6.28
N GLU A 144 8.81 16.38 5.86
CA GLU A 144 8.25 17.42 6.75
C GLU A 144 7.50 16.78 7.91
N LEU A 145 6.69 15.75 7.65
CA LEU A 145 5.98 15.00 8.68
C LEU A 145 6.93 14.26 9.62
N GLU A 146 8.03 13.70 9.12
CA GLU A 146 9.09 13.12 9.97
C GLU A 146 9.63 14.14 10.97
N GLN A 147 9.83 15.40 10.56
CA GLN A 147 10.30 16.46 11.44
C GLN A 147 9.22 16.93 12.40
N GLU A 148 8.00 17.15 11.90
CA GLU A 148 6.86 17.68 12.66
C GLU A 148 6.42 16.73 13.78
N PHE A 149 6.45 15.42 13.53
CA PHE A 149 6.04 14.39 14.49
C PHE A 149 7.21 13.69 15.19
N ASN A 150 8.45 14.19 15.02
CA ASN A 150 9.68 13.59 15.56
C ASN A 150 9.84 12.08 15.22
N LEU A 151 9.49 11.70 13.99
CA LEU A 151 9.60 10.32 13.51
C LEU A 151 11.03 9.98 13.10
N ILE A 152 11.35 8.70 13.09
CA ILE A 152 12.63 8.22 12.56
C ILE A 152 12.71 8.52 11.06
N PRO A 153 13.70 9.34 10.61
CA PRO A 153 13.81 9.70 9.21
C PRO A 153 14.15 8.50 8.34
N LEU A 154 13.53 8.43 7.16
CA LEU A 154 13.89 7.40 6.18
C LEU A 154 15.33 7.64 5.67
N LYS A 155 16.28 6.80 6.08
CA LYS A 155 17.66 6.84 5.56
C LYS A 155 17.65 6.51 4.06
N ARG A 156 17.99 7.49 3.21
CA ARG A 156 18.26 7.24 1.78
C ARG A 156 19.48 6.34 1.65
N GLY A 157 19.30 5.14 1.07
CA GLY A 157 20.41 4.31 0.61
C GLY A 157 20.82 3.14 1.51
N GLN A 158 20.14 2.88 2.62
CA GLN A 158 20.28 1.62 3.37
C GLN A 158 19.03 0.78 3.15
N ARG A 159 18.86 0.24 1.94
CA ARG A 159 18.43 -1.16 1.92
C ARG A 159 19.63 -1.85 2.55
N GLU A 160 19.50 -2.24 3.81
CA GLU A 160 20.40 -3.25 4.34
C GLU A 160 20.38 -4.37 3.29
N ASN A 161 21.48 -4.50 2.55
CA ASN A 161 21.81 -5.70 1.77
C ASN A 161 22.06 -6.81 2.79
N GLU A 162 21.11 -7.04 3.69
CA GLU A 162 21.06 -8.24 4.46
C GLU A 162 20.69 -9.31 3.44
N VAL A 163 21.69 -10.09 3.06
CA VAL A 163 21.48 -11.44 2.57
C VAL A 163 20.44 -12.04 3.54
N PRO A 164 19.24 -12.47 3.08
CA PRO A 164 18.27 -13.09 3.96
C PRO A 164 18.95 -14.35 4.41
N THR A 165 19.46 -14.35 5.63
CA THR A 165 20.12 -15.50 6.25
C THR A 165 19.11 -16.37 6.98
N LYS A 166 17.84 -15.94 7.08
CA LYS A 166 16.77 -16.70 7.71
C LYS A 166 15.96 -17.48 6.69
N LYS A 167 15.86 -18.78 6.92
CA LYS A 167 14.87 -19.66 6.28
C LYS A 167 13.47 -19.14 6.55
N ILE A 168 12.53 -19.41 5.65
CA ILE A 168 11.13 -19.05 5.84
C ILE A 168 10.60 -19.71 7.11
N ASP A 169 9.97 -18.88 7.95
CA ASP A 169 9.23 -19.32 9.12
C ASP A 169 7.73 -19.27 8.79
N TYR A 170 7.16 -20.43 8.49
CA TYR A 170 5.74 -20.58 8.18
C TYR A 170 4.84 -20.18 9.35
N LYS A 171 5.34 -20.27 10.60
CA LYS A 171 4.55 -19.93 11.80
C LYS A 171 4.49 -18.42 12.03
N ALA A 172 5.46 -17.66 11.51
CA ALA A 172 5.52 -16.21 11.66
C ALA A 172 4.52 -15.43 10.78
N GLY A 173 3.80 -16.10 9.86
CA GLY A 173 2.86 -15.44 8.93
C GLY A 173 3.56 -14.67 7.79
N ASP A 174 2.82 -13.92 6.97
CA ASP A 174 3.38 -13.12 5.86
C ASP A 174 4.24 -13.93 4.85
N ILE A 175 3.86 -15.18 4.58
CA ILE A 175 4.64 -16.14 3.76
C ILE A 175 4.97 -15.56 2.38
N LYS A 176 4.01 -14.89 1.73
CA LYS A 176 4.19 -14.32 0.39
C LYS A 176 5.35 -13.31 0.34
N HIS A 177 5.44 -12.45 1.34
CA HIS A 177 6.52 -11.47 1.41
C HIS A 177 7.84 -12.12 1.83
N GLN A 178 7.82 -13.11 2.74
CA GLN A 178 9.00 -13.91 3.07
C GLN A 178 9.60 -14.57 1.81
N VAL A 179 8.78 -15.28 1.02
CA VAL A 179 9.19 -15.88 -0.26
C VAL A 179 9.72 -14.81 -1.21
N GLY A 180 9.00 -13.70 -1.36
CA GLY A 180 9.40 -12.61 -2.25
C GLY A 180 10.74 -11.98 -1.89
N ASN A 181 11.06 -11.87 -0.60
CA ASN A 181 12.33 -11.30 -0.12
C ASN A 181 13.50 -12.27 -0.31
N VAL A 182 13.30 -13.56 -0.02
CA VAL A 182 14.28 -14.61 -0.31
C VAL A 182 14.62 -14.62 -1.80
N ALA A 183 13.60 -14.70 -2.67
CA ALA A 183 13.79 -14.74 -4.12
C ALA A 183 14.53 -13.50 -4.64
N LYS A 184 14.08 -12.29 -4.26
CA LYS A 184 14.74 -11.04 -4.66
C LYS A 184 16.18 -10.97 -4.21
N SER A 185 16.47 -11.42 -2.99
CA SER A 185 17.82 -11.30 -2.48
C SER A 185 18.77 -12.32 -3.09
N VAL A 186 18.31 -13.55 -3.33
CA VAL A 186 19.08 -14.54 -4.09
C VAL A 186 19.43 -13.98 -5.46
N MET A 187 18.47 -13.35 -6.16
CA MET A 187 18.73 -12.70 -7.46
C MET A 187 19.68 -11.51 -7.38
N ASN A 188 19.69 -10.75 -6.29
CA ASN A 188 20.53 -9.55 -6.16
C ASN A 188 21.97 -9.85 -5.74
N HIS A 189 22.21 -10.97 -5.06
CA HIS A 189 23.50 -11.26 -4.43
C HIS A 189 24.26 -12.44 -5.03
N PHE A 190 23.58 -13.28 -5.83
CA PHE A 190 24.19 -14.46 -6.44
C PHE A 190 24.06 -14.39 -7.95
N TYR A 191 25.12 -14.83 -8.62
CA TYR A 191 25.10 -15.15 -10.04
C TYR A 191 24.89 -16.64 -10.19
N PHE A 192 23.96 -17.02 -11.05
CA PHE A 192 23.67 -18.41 -11.40
C PHE A 192 23.57 -18.52 -12.92
N GLN A 193 24.02 -19.65 -13.46
CA GLN A 193 24.06 -19.92 -14.90
C GLN A 193 22.91 -20.82 -15.36
N SER A 194 22.11 -21.34 -14.42
CA SER A 194 20.97 -22.20 -14.72
C SER A 194 19.81 -22.00 -13.74
N PHE A 195 18.59 -22.35 -14.18
CA PHE A 195 17.42 -22.37 -13.28
C PHE A 195 17.57 -23.40 -12.15
N GLY A 196 18.32 -24.48 -12.41
CA GLY A 196 18.67 -25.48 -11.38
C GLY A 196 19.51 -24.88 -10.26
N GLU A 197 20.54 -24.09 -10.58
CA GLU A 197 21.35 -23.37 -9.58
C GLU A 197 20.52 -22.38 -8.77
N TYR A 198 19.64 -21.62 -9.44
CA TYR A 198 18.71 -20.72 -8.77
C TYR A 198 17.80 -21.46 -7.78
N ARG A 199 17.23 -22.61 -8.20
CA ARG A 199 16.41 -23.47 -7.33
C ARG A 199 17.17 -23.98 -6.11
N ILE A 200 18.39 -24.48 -6.30
CA ILE A 200 19.23 -24.99 -5.20
C ILE A 200 19.50 -23.89 -4.16
N LEU A 201 19.76 -22.66 -4.61
CA LEU A 201 19.95 -21.53 -3.70
C LEU A 201 18.68 -21.20 -2.91
N LEU A 202 17.51 -21.25 -3.53
CA LEU A 202 16.22 -21.05 -2.85
C LEU A 202 15.94 -22.13 -1.80
N GLU A 203 16.30 -23.39 -2.10
CA GLU A 203 16.02 -24.54 -1.22
C GLU A 203 16.73 -24.42 0.13
N GLN A 204 17.86 -23.71 0.19
CA GLN A 204 18.54 -23.38 1.44
C GLN A 204 17.66 -22.56 2.40
N PHE A 205 16.64 -21.88 1.89
CA PHE A 205 15.72 -21.02 2.63
C PHE A 205 14.31 -21.60 2.79
N ASN A 206 14.11 -22.90 2.51
CA ASN A 206 12.80 -23.58 2.48
C ASN A 206 11.88 -23.05 1.35
N VAL A 207 12.44 -22.56 0.25
CA VAL A 207 11.69 -22.17 -0.95
C VAL A 207 12.14 -23.05 -2.11
N THR A 208 11.22 -23.51 -2.94
CA THR A 208 11.60 -24.13 -4.22
C THR A 208 10.94 -23.37 -5.38
N ALA A 209 11.49 -23.54 -6.57
CA ALA A 209 10.98 -22.95 -7.79
C ALA A 209 10.87 -24.02 -8.87
N GLU A 210 9.66 -24.16 -9.42
CA GLU A 210 9.37 -25.10 -10.50
C GLU A 210 9.10 -24.35 -11.80
N GLU A 211 9.59 -24.90 -12.90
CA GLU A 211 9.33 -24.37 -14.23
C GLU A 211 7.95 -24.85 -14.68
N VAL A 212 7.00 -23.92 -14.79
CA VAL A 212 5.62 -24.26 -15.17
C VAL A 212 5.48 -24.09 -16.68
N LYS A 213 5.41 -25.20 -17.42
CA LYS A 213 5.14 -25.17 -18.85
C LYS A 213 3.64 -24.92 -19.08
N GLY A 214 3.28 -23.67 -19.32
CA GLY A 214 1.92 -23.32 -19.73
C GLY A 214 1.67 -23.77 -21.18
N LYS A 215 0.56 -24.48 -21.42
CA LYS A 215 -0.04 -24.58 -22.76
C LYS A 215 -1.13 -23.50 -22.88
N HIS A 216 -0.88 -22.48 -23.68
CA HIS A 216 -1.94 -21.59 -24.17
C HIS A 216 -2.09 -21.85 -25.67
N ASN A 217 -3.25 -22.34 -26.11
CA ASN A 217 -3.51 -22.70 -27.50
C ASN A 217 -2.40 -23.55 -28.17
N SER A 218 -1.91 -24.57 -27.47
CA SER A 218 -0.89 -25.51 -28.00
C SER A 218 0.49 -24.91 -28.28
N ILE A 219 0.76 -23.66 -27.90
CA ILE A 219 2.09 -23.04 -27.96
C ILE A 219 2.73 -23.15 -26.57
N LEU A 220 3.94 -23.71 -26.54
CA LEU A 220 4.81 -23.73 -25.37
C LEU A 220 5.49 -22.36 -25.26
N PHE A 221 5.31 -21.69 -24.13
CA PHE A 221 6.12 -20.53 -23.76
C PHE A 221 7.24 -21.00 -22.82
N LEU A 222 8.46 -20.58 -23.12
CA LEU A 222 9.61 -20.63 -22.21
C LEU A 222 9.61 -19.36 -21.34
#